data_AF-A0A932XCB4-F1
#
_entry.id   AF-A0A932XCB4-F1
#
_cell.length_a   1.000
_cell.length_b   1.000
_cell.length_c   1.000
_cell.angle_alpha   90.00
_cell.angle_beta   90.00
_cell.angle_gamma   90.00
#
_symmetry.space_group_name_H-M   'P 1'
#
loop_
_entity.id
_entity.type
_entity.pdbx_description
1 polymer ?
#
loop_
_entity_poly.entity_id
_entity_poly.type
_entity_poly.pdbx_seq_one_letter_code
_entity_poly.pdbx_strand_id
1 'polypeptide(L)'
;MTRADCQFSDGNMASSGHQLFSTADELAQLPWGKIYHSGSYDRTKHEETDIAFRRCAEAIVPNQVDLNALRYICCRSEAEKETLLHLLPPTVRRQYRGRITATNRFDLFERRHTFVKSVRLYPEKAYFEFWPDSSSPGPFHCVVTVNTGEHTLTADSPALELNAINYRYGVAFRPPLDSYEIRLTLDRQITYANRYENVTDIPF
;
A
#
# COMPACT_ATOMS: atom_id res chain seq x y z
N MET A 1 3.07 31.96 0.77
CA MET A 1 2.61 31.00 -0.27
C MET A 1 2.77 31.68 -1.62
N THR A 2 3.65 31.18 -2.48
CA THR A 2 4.08 31.87 -3.72
C THR A 2 3.83 31.03 -4.99
N ARG A 3 3.12 29.91 -4.87
CA ARG A 3 2.82 29.01 -5.99
C ARG A 3 1.39 29.23 -6.50
N ALA A 4 1.28 29.64 -7.76
CA ALA A 4 0.00 29.94 -8.40
C ALA A 4 -0.89 28.71 -8.62
N ASP A 5 -0.33 27.50 -8.53
CA ASP A 5 -1.05 26.24 -8.68
C ASP A 5 -1.52 25.63 -7.36
N CYS A 6 -1.28 26.29 -6.22
CA CYS A 6 -1.72 25.78 -4.93
C CYS A 6 -3.25 25.78 -4.82
N GLN A 7 -3.82 24.65 -4.43
CA GLN A 7 -5.22 24.49 -4.06
C GLN A 7 -5.35 24.32 -2.55
N PHE A 8 -6.57 24.43 -2.03
CA PHE A 8 -6.88 24.23 -0.61
C PHE A 8 -8.18 23.45 -0.49
N SER A 9 -8.24 22.50 0.45
CA SER A 9 -9.52 21.90 0.85
C SER A 9 -10.10 22.63 2.07
N ASP A 10 -11.42 22.69 2.17
CA ASP A 10 -12.11 23.17 3.37
C ASP A 10 -12.30 22.11 4.46
N GLY A 11 -11.74 20.91 4.25
CA GLY A 11 -11.83 19.79 5.17
C GLY A 11 -11.25 18.51 4.56
N ASN A 12 -11.60 17.38 5.19
CA ASN A 12 -11.03 16.07 4.87
C ASN A 12 -11.28 15.67 3.41
N MET A 13 -10.19 15.60 2.63
CA MET A 13 -10.22 15.18 1.22
C MET A 13 -10.70 13.73 1.00
N ALA A 14 -10.63 12.87 2.01
CA ALA A 14 -11.14 11.49 1.94
C ALA A 14 -12.67 11.41 2.11
N SER A 15 -13.34 12.52 2.44
CA SER A 15 -14.81 12.61 2.53
C SER A 15 -15.38 13.19 1.23
N SER A 16 -16.55 12.72 0.80
CA SER A 16 -17.20 13.18 -0.44
C SER A 16 -17.68 14.63 -0.42
N GLY A 17 -17.67 15.29 0.75
CA GLY A 17 -18.21 16.65 0.94
C GLY A 17 -17.17 17.77 0.89
N HIS A 18 -15.90 17.49 0.56
CA HIS A 18 -14.88 18.53 0.50
C HIS A 18 -15.01 19.41 -0.75
N GLN A 19 -14.63 20.66 -0.59
CA GLN A 19 -14.53 21.63 -1.66
C GLN A 19 -13.07 22.04 -1.84
N LEU A 20 -12.68 22.24 -3.10
CA LEU A 20 -11.36 22.71 -3.47
C LEU A 20 -11.42 24.16 -3.91
N PHE A 21 -10.47 24.94 -3.41
CA PHE A 21 -10.33 26.36 -3.68
C PHE A 21 -8.94 26.64 -4.24
N SER A 22 -8.78 27.75 -4.95
CA SER A 22 -7.50 28.09 -5.61
C SER A 22 -7.16 29.58 -5.59
N THR A 23 -8.09 30.43 -5.14
CA THR A 23 -7.90 31.88 -5.09
C THR A 23 -7.68 32.39 -3.67
N ALA A 24 -7.08 33.58 -3.56
CA ALA A 24 -6.88 34.23 -2.26
C ALA A 24 -8.22 34.60 -1.58
N ASP A 25 -9.22 34.99 -2.37
CA ASP A 25 -10.55 35.34 -1.85
C ASP A 25 -11.26 34.13 -1.25
N GLU A 26 -11.17 32.96 -1.91
CA GLU A 26 -11.71 31.71 -1.39
C GLU A 26 -10.95 31.24 -0.13
N LEU A 27 -9.62 31.38 -0.11
CA LEU A 27 -8.80 31.08 1.07
C LEU A 27 -9.24 31.91 2.28
N ALA A 28 -9.53 33.20 2.07
CA ALA A 28 -9.99 34.10 3.13
C ALA A 28 -11.36 33.67 3.70
N GLN A 29 -12.19 32.98 2.91
CA GLN A 29 -13.52 32.51 3.31
C GLN A 29 -13.53 31.17 4.05
N LEU A 30 -12.39 30.47 4.15
CA LEU A 30 -12.33 29.22 4.88
C LEU A 30 -12.74 29.41 6.36
N PRO A 31 -13.39 28.40 6.98
CA PRO A 31 -13.87 28.49 8.36
C PRO A 31 -12.71 28.34 9.36
N TRP A 32 -11.80 29.33 9.39
CA TRP A 32 -10.54 29.30 10.14
C TRP A 32 -10.72 29.00 11.62
N GLY A 33 -11.79 29.50 12.25
CA GLY A 33 -12.11 29.19 13.64
C GLY A 33 -12.34 27.70 13.89
N LYS A 34 -12.90 26.96 12.91
CA LYS A 34 -13.11 25.52 12.98
C LYS A 34 -11.86 24.73 12.57
N ILE A 35 -11.13 25.22 11.56
CA ILE A 35 -9.87 24.61 11.09
C ILE A 35 -8.83 24.62 12.21
N TYR A 36 -8.63 25.76 12.87
CA TYR A 36 -7.70 25.91 14.00
C TYR A 36 -8.32 25.58 15.36
N HIS A 37 -9.56 25.06 15.39
CA HIS A 37 -10.21 24.68 16.64
C HIS A 37 -9.33 23.66 17.39
N SER A 38 -9.05 23.89 18.67
CA SER A 38 -8.29 22.98 19.53
C SER A 38 -9.15 22.52 20.72
N GLY A 39 -8.94 21.30 21.20
CA GLY A 39 -9.74 20.72 22.30
C GLY A 39 -11.00 19.97 21.86
N SER A 40 -11.84 19.61 22.85
CA SER A 40 -13.11 18.92 22.66
C SER A 40 -14.18 19.85 22.11
N TYR A 41 -15.15 19.29 21.38
CA TYR A 41 -16.31 19.98 20.86
C TYR A 41 -17.56 19.11 21.04
N ASP A 42 -18.71 19.77 21.15
CA ASP A 42 -20.00 19.15 21.38
C ASP A 42 -20.64 18.72 20.06
N ARG A 43 -20.60 17.41 19.80
CA ARG A 43 -21.16 16.82 18.57
C ARG A 43 -22.69 16.88 18.50
N THR A 44 -23.38 17.28 19.56
CA THR A 44 -24.84 17.48 19.55
C THR A 44 -25.22 18.86 19.01
N LYS A 45 -24.31 19.83 19.04
CA LYS A 45 -24.53 21.15 18.47
C LYS A 45 -24.23 21.13 16.99
N HIS A 46 -25.25 21.44 16.17
CA HIS A 46 -25.15 21.44 14.71
C HIS A 46 -23.92 22.21 14.20
N GLU A 47 -23.63 23.37 14.77
CA GLU A 47 -22.51 24.24 14.39
C GLU A 47 -21.11 23.64 14.62
N GLU A 48 -20.99 22.68 15.54
CA GLU A 48 -19.74 22.04 15.94
C GLU A 48 -19.55 20.64 15.30
N THR A 49 -20.60 20.11 14.65
CA THR A 49 -20.59 18.75 14.07
C THR A 49 -19.51 18.53 13.00
N ASP A 50 -19.17 19.59 12.25
CA ASP A 50 -18.21 19.53 11.16
C ASP A 50 -16.76 19.84 11.59
N ILE A 51 -16.51 20.17 12.87
CA ILE A 51 -15.16 20.55 13.35
C ILE A 51 -14.11 19.47 13.02
N ALA A 52 -14.44 18.19 13.22
CA ALA A 52 -13.54 17.08 12.86
C ALA A 52 -13.17 17.09 11.37
N PHE A 53 -14.17 17.33 10.52
CA PHE A 53 -14.00 17.39 9.08
C PHE A 53 -13.16 18.61 8.68
N ARG A 54 -13.43 19.79 9.26
CA ARG A 54 -12.72 21.05 8.98
C ARG A 54 -11.27 21.04 9.44
N ARG A 55 -10.95 20.36 10.54
CA ARG A 55 -9.56 20.20 11.04
C ARG A 55 -8.64 19.49 10.04
N CYS A 56 -9.20 18.76 9.08
CA CYS A 56 -8.47 18.09 8.02
C CYS A 56 -8.39 18.92 6.73
N ALA A 57 -8.57 20.25 6.81
CA ALA A 57 -8.30 21.15 5.70
C ALA A 57 -6.80 21.13 5.34
N GLU A 58 -6.49 21.02 4.05
CA GLU A 58 -5.13 20.80 3.55
C GLU A 58 -4.79 21.83 2.46
N ALA A 59 -3.52 22.24 2.40
CA ALA A 59 -2.97 22.91 1.23
C ALA A 59 -2.43 21.86 0.26
N ILE A 60 -2.86 21.94 -0.99
CA ILE A 60 -2.64 20.94 -2.02
C ILE A 60 -1.78 21.57 -3.11
N VAL A 61 -0.75 20.85 -3.54
CA VAL A 61 -0.02 21.18 -4.76
C VAL A 61 -0.36 20.10 -5.79
N PRO A 62 -1.24 20.39 -6.76
CA PRO A 62 -1.68 19.43 -7.74
C PRO A 62 -0.49 18.79 -8.47
N ASN A 63 -0.54 17.46 -8.59
CA ASN A 63 0.46 16.67 -9.32
C ASN A 63 1.90 16.77 -8.80
N GLN A 64 2.14 17.35 -7.62
CA GLN A 64 3.47 17.47 -7.06
C GLN A 64 3.46 17.30 -5.54
N VAL A 65 4.00 16.17 -5.09
CA VAL A 65 4.55 16.08 -3.75
C VAL A 65 6.06 16.10 -3.91
N ASP A 66 6.72 17.17 -3.47
CA ASP A 66 8.18 17.19 -3.45
C ASP A 66 8.69 16.18 -2.41
N LEU A 67 9.21 15.06 -2.89
CA LEU A 67 9.76 13.99 -2.07
C LEU A 67 11.25 14.21 -1.72
N ASN A 68 11.81 15.40 -1.99
CA ASN A 68 13.17 15.75 -1.57
C ASN A 68 13.37 15.57 -0.07
N ALA A 69 12.36 15.91 0.74
CA ALA A 69 12.37 15.74 2.19
C ALA A 69 12.02 14.32 2.68
N LEU A 70 11.64 13.41 1.78
CA LEU A 70 11.23 12.04 2.14
C LEU A 70 12.39 11.29 2.79
N ARG A 71 12.27 10.92 4.05
CA ARG A 71 13.33 10.16 4.76
C ARG A 71 13.22 8.66 4.54
N TYR A 72 12.02 8.12 4.70
CA TYR A 72 11.75 6.69 4.59
C TYR A 72 10.40 6.43 3.92
N ILE A 73 10.31 5.31 3.21
CA ILE A 73 9.06 4.68 2.80
C ILE A 73 9.00 3.36 3.57
N CYS A 74 8.10 3.28 4.54
CA CYS A 74 7.96 2.09 5.37
C CYS A 74 6.93 1.14 4.74
N CYS A 75 7.25 -0.14 4.66
CA CYS A 75 6.34 -1.22 4.30
C CYS A 75 6.00 -2.07 5.53
N ARG A 76 4.84 -2.72 5.53
CA ARG A 76 4.37 -3.53 6.68
C ARG A 76 5.18 -4.81 6.84
N SER A 77 5.69 -5.34 5.73
CA SER A 77 6.43 -6.60 5.63
C SER A 77 7.51 -6.55 4.55
N GLU A 78 8.46 -7.49 4.59
CA GLU A 78 9.48 -7.62 3.53
C GLU A 78 8.83 -7.94 2.17
N ALA A 79 7.77 -8.76 2.15
CA ALA A 79 7.02 -9.08 0.93
C ALA A 79 6.43 -7.83 0.26
N GLU A 80 5.93 -6.87 1.03
CA GLU A 80 5.44 -5.59 0.50
C GLU A 80 6.56 -4.70 -0.03
N LYS A 81 7.70 -4.67 0.66
CA LYS A 81 8.88 -3.95 0.21
C LYS A 81 9.40 -4.50 -1.12
N GLU A 82 9.52 -5.83 -1.22
CA GLU A 82 9.87 -6.52 -2.46
C GLU A 82 8.90 -6.17 -3.58
N THR A 83 7.60 -6.23 -3.30
CA THR A 83 6.54 -5.88 -4.25
C THR A 83 6.65 -4.44 -4.71
N LEU A 84 6.81 -3.49 -3.79
CA LEU A 84 6.98 -2.08 -4.14
C LEU A 84 8.21 -1.89 -5.02
N LEU A 85 9.36 -2.46 -4.63
CA LEU A 85 10.59 -2.38 -5.43
C LEU A 85 10.43 -3.01 -6.81
N HIS A 86 9.68 -4.10 -6.94
CA HIS A 86 9.42 -4.76 -8.22
C HIS A 86 8.54 -3.90 -9.13
N LEU A 87 7.51 -3.25 -8.58
CA LEU A 87 6.55 -2.42 -9.34
C LEU A 87 7.11 -1.04 -9.74
N LEU A 88 8.13 -0.54 -9.03
CA LEU A 88 8.70 0.77 -9.33
C LEU A 88 9.50 0.77 -10.65
N PRO A 89 9.35 1.82 -11.49
CA PRO A 89 10.20 2.02 -12.66
C PRO A 89 11.69 2.03 -12.26
N PRO A 90 12.61 1.54 -13.11
CA PRO A 90 14.03 1.41 -12.74
C PRO A 90 14.69 2.70 -12.23
N THR A 91 14.29 3.86 -12.78
CA THR A 91 14.77 5.19 -12.36
C THR A 91 14.32 5.53 -10.94
N VAL A 92 13.01 5.39 -10.66
CA VAL A 92 12.39 5.66 -9.36
C VAL A 92 12.91 4.67 -8.32
N ARG A 93 13.00 3.39 -8.67
CA ARG A 93 13.57 2.34 -7.82
C ARG A 93 15.00 2.68 -7.41
N ARG A 94 15.86 3.08 -8.34
CA ARG A 94 17.24 3.46 -8.04
C ARG A 94 17.31 4.66 -7.10
N GLN A 95 16.44 5.65 -7.29
CA GLN A 95 16.35 6.84 -6.46
C GLN A 95 15.92 6.52 -5.01
N TYR A 96 14.90 5.67 -4.84
CA TYR A 96 14.26 5.47 -3.54
C TYR A 96 14.59 4.16 -2.83
N ARG A 97 15.27 3.18 -3.45
CA ARG A 97 15.55 1.86 -2.84
C ARG A 97 16.19 1.93 -1.45
N GLY A 98 17.07 2.90 -1.22
CA GLY A 98 17.75 3.08 0.08
C GLY A 98 16.86 3.69 1.17
N ARG A 99 15.69 4.23 0.78
CA ARG A 99 14.68 4.80 1.67
C ARG A 99 13.52 3.84 1.92
N ILE A 100 13.33 2.82 1.07
CA ILE A 100 12.27 1.82 1.23
C ILE A 100 12.73 0.73 2.20
N THR A 101 12.01 0.57 3.30
CA THR A 101 12.33 -0.39 4.36
C THR A 101 11.09 -1.12 4.84
N ALA A 102 11.23 -2.38 5.21
CA ALA A 102 10.23 -3.07 6.01
C ALA A 102 10.76 -3.13 7.44
N THR A 103 10.04 -2.52 8.38
CA THR A 103 10.44 -2.48 9.77
C THR A 103 9.23 -2.61 10.68
N ASN A 104 9.38 -3.43 11.70
CA ASN A 104 8.43 -3.54 12.80
C ASN A 104 8.83 -2.66 13.99
N ARG A 105 9.96 -1.93 13.90
CA ARG A 105 10.47 -1.11 15.01
C ARG A 105 9.66 0.14 15.28
N PHE A 106 8.96 0.61 14.25
CA PHE A 106 8.03 1.72 14.37
C PHE A 106 6.62 1.13 14.25
N ASP A 107 5.78 1.39 15.25
CA ASP A 107 4.38 0.94 15.24
C ASP A 107 3.54 1.83 14.30
N LEU A 108 3.92 1.82 13.02
CA LEU A 108 3.32 2.66 11.97
C LEU A 108 2.07 2.03 11.37
N PHE A 109 1.76 0.77 11.72
CA PHE A 109 0.75 -0.01 11.03
C PHE A 109 -0.09 -0.84 12.02
N GLU A 110 -1.39 -0.60 11.99
CA GLU A 110 -2.40 -1.46 12.60
C GLU A 110 -2.52 -2.78 11.81
N ARG A 111 -1.87 -3.84 12.28
CA ARG A 111 -1.80 -5.17 11.62
C ARG A 111 -3.03 -6.02 11.91
N ARG A 112 -4.23 -5.48 11.66
CA ARG A 112 -5.51 -6.16 11.94
C ARG A 112 -6.08 -6.93 10.75
N HIS A 113 -5.60 -6.64 9.54
CA HIS A 113 -6.15 -7.22 8.31
C HIS A 113 -5.14 -8.08 7.58
N THR A 114 -5.61 -8.80 6.56
CA THR A 114 -4.80 -9.73 5.78
C THR A 114 -3.75 -8.99 4.96
N PHE A 115 -2.50 -9.42 5.11
CA PHE A 115 -1.39 -9.05 4.24
C PHE A 115 -0.39 -10.22 4.17
N VAL A 116 0.43 -10.24 3.14
CA VAL A 116 1.51 -11.23 3.01
C VAL A 116 2.67 -10.77 3.90
N LYS A 117 3.02 -11.61 4.87
CA LYS A 117 4.11 -11.38 5.81
C LYS A 117 5.46 -11.70 5.19
N SER A 118 5.55 -12.82 4.47
CA SER A 118 6.78 -13.21 3.78
C SER A 118 6.49 -14.16 2.62
N VAL A 119 7.37 -14.16 1.62
CA VAL A 119 7.31 -15.07 0.49
C VAL A 119 8.65 -15.78 0.34
N ARG A 120 8.60 -17.06 -0.05
CA ARG A 120 9.78 -17.83 -0.43
C ARG A 120 9.57 -18.37 -1.83
N LEU A 121 10.49 -18.03 -2.73
CA LEU A 121 10.48 -18.43 -4.14
C LEU A 121 11.56 -19.50 -4.35
N TYR A 122 11.20 -20.57 -5.06
CA TYR A 122 12.04 -21.72 -5.36
C TYR A 122 11.78 -22.18 -6.80
N PRO A 123 12.70 -22.92 -7.45
CA PRO A 123 12.50 -23.45 -8.79
C PRO A 123 11.22 -24.28 -8.93
N GLU A 124 10.89 -25.08 -7.92
CA GLU A 124 9.78 -26.04 -7.97
C GLU A 124 8.50 -25.53 -7.31
N LYS A 125 8.52 -24.38 -6.62
CA LYS A 125 7.37 -23.86 -5.86
C LYS A 125 7.54 -22.44 -5.36
N ALA A 126 6.42 -21.80 -5.03
CA ALA A 126 6.39 -20.60 -4.20
C ALA A 126 5.54 -20.82 -2.95
N TYR A 127 5.95 -20.22 -1.83
CA TYR A 127 5.22 -20.22 -0.57
C TYR A 127 4.94 -18.81 -0.10
N PHE A 128 3.70 -18.56 0.29
CA PHE A 128 3.21 -17.31 0.84
C PHE A 128 2.79 -17.54 2.29
N GLU A 129 3.38 -16.79 3.21
CA GLU A 129 2.95 -16.72 4.60
C GLU A 129 2.17 -15.42 4.79
N PHE A 130 0.92 -15.55 5.20
CA PHE A 130 0.06 -14.41 5.56
C PHE A 130 0.20 -14.08 7.03
N TRP A 131 -0.18 -12.85 7.40
CA TRP A 131 -0.27 -12.46 8.80
C TRP A 131 -1.29 -13.33 9.56
N PRO A 132 -0.89 -14.03 10.63
CA PRO A 132 -1.73 -15.04 11.28
C PRO A 132 -2.85 -14.46 12.15
N ASP A 133 -2.70 -13.22 12.63
CA ASP A 133 -3.68 -12.58 13.52
C ASP A 133 -4.63 -11.65 12.74
N SER A 134 -4.94 -12.01 11.50
CA SER A 134 -5.88 -11.25 10.67
C SER A 134 -7.31 -11.39 11.20
N SER A 135 -7.96 -10.27 11.45
CA SER A 135 -9.40 -10.18 11.75
C SER A 135 -10.29 -10.33 10.51
N SER A 136 -9.68 -10.45 9.33
CA SER A 136 -10.38 -10.62 8.05
C SER A 136 -9.71 -11.74 7.22
N PRO A 137 -9.78 -13.01 7.64
CA PRO A 137 -9.01 -14.11 7.04
C PRO A 137 -9.58 -14.64 5.71
N GLY A 138 -10.73 -14.16 5.25
CA GLY A 138 -11.37 -14.63 4.03
C GLY A 138 -12.90 -14.70 4.15
N PRO A 139 -13.57 -15.33 3.16
CA PRO A 139 -12.96 -15.96 1.98
C PRO A 139 -12.47 -14.92 0.96
N PHE A 140 -11.38 -15.20 0.27
CA PHE A 140 -10.83 -14.37 -0.80
C PHE A 140 -10.87 -15.09 -2.16
N HIS A 141 -11.08 -14.35 -3.24
CA HIS A 141 -10.67 -14.82 -4.57
C HIS A 141 -9.16 -14.68 -4.70
N CYS A 142 -8.44 -15.77 -4.48
CA CYS A 142 -6.98 -15.82 -4.51
C CYS A 142 -6.48 -16.37 -5.85
N VAL A 143 -5.70 -15.56 -6.58
CA VAL A 143 -5.10 -15.96 -7.85
C VAL A 143 -3.59 -15.78 -7.78
N VAL A 144 -2.85 -16.83 -8.12
CA VAL A 144 -1.39 -16.76 -8.33
C VAL A 144 -1.10 -16.98 -9.79
N THR A 145 -0.47 -16.00 -10.43
CA THR A 145 0.01 -16.10 -11.81
C THR A 145 1.54 -16.16 -11.82
N VAL A 146 2.09 -17.12 -12.56
CA VAL A 146 3.54 -17.29 -12.76
C VAL A 146 3.84 -17.20 -14.23
N ASN A 147 4.64 -16.21 -14.63
CA ASN A 147 5.05 -15.97 -16.00
C ASN A 147 6.52 -16.36 -16.19
N THR A 148 6.78 -17.23 -17.15
CA THR A 148 8.12 -17.72 -17.52
C THR A 148 8.71 -16.99 -18.73
N GLY A 149 7.99 -16.03 -19.30
CA GLY A 149 8.30 -15.38 -20.59
C GLY A 149 7.62 -16.07 -21.77
N GLU A 150 7.53 -17.41 -21.76
CA GLU A 150 6.88 -18.21 -22.81
C GLU A 150 5.46 -18.62 -22.42
N HIS A 151 5.25 -18.93 -21.14
CA HIS A 151 3.99 -19.46 -20.61
C HIS A 151 3.60 -18.77 -19.31
N THR A 152 2.28 -18.67 -19.11
CA THR A 152 1.68 -18.26 -17.84
C THR A 152 0.98 -19.45 -17.19
N LEU A 153 1.37 -19.76 -15.96
CA LEU A 153 0.69 -20.72 -15.09
C LEU A 153 -0.20 -19.96 -14.13
N THR A 154 -1.41 -20.47 -13.88
CA THR A 154 -2.37 -19.84 -12.97
C THR A 154 -2.88 -20.86 -11.96
N ALA A 155 -2.79 -20.53 -10.68
CA ALA A 155 -3.51 -21.21 -9.62
C ALA A 155 -4.64 -20.31 -9.13
N ASP A 156 -5.88 -20.77 -9.31
CA ASP A 156 -7.10 -20.03 -8.96
C ASP A 156 -7.82 -20.71 -7.79
N SER A 157 -7.95 -19.99 -6.68
CA SER A 157 -8.68 -20.39 -5.48
C SER A 157 -9.83 -19.40 -5.25
N PRO A 158 -11.07 -19.70 -5.70
CA PRO A 158 -12.17 -18.74 -5.72
C PRO A 158 -12.69 -18.32 -4.34
N ALA A 159 -12.44 -19.12 -3.30
CA ALA A 159 -12.89 -18.87 -1.93
C ALA A 159 -11.85 -19.36 -0.91
N LEU A 160 -10.67 -18.75 -0.94
CA LEU A 160 -9.57 -19.08 -0.03
C LEU A 160 -9.84 -18.54 1.37
N GLU A 161 -9.96 -19.44 2.34
CA GLU A 161 -10.04 -19.15 3.77
C GLU A 161 -8.66 -19.33 4.41
N LEU A 162 -8.02 -18.24 4.86
CA LEU A 162 -6.64 -18.31 5.34
C LEU A 162 -6.49 -19.08 6.66
N ASN A 163 -7.50 -19.05 7.52
CA ASN A 163 -7.52 -19.82 8.77
C ASN A 163 -7.51 -21.34 8.50
N ALA A 164 -8.18 -21.79 7.44
CA ALA A 164 -8.26 -23.20 7.06
C ALA A 164 -6.92 -23.77 6.57
N ILE A 165 -6.03 -22.90 6.07
CA ILE A 165 -4.69 -23.27 5.58
C ILE A 165 -3.57 -22.83 6.53
N ASN A 166 -3.89 -22.52 7.79
CA ASN A 166 -2.93 -22.01 8.78
C ASN A 166 -2.08 -20.84 8.24
N TYR A 167 -2.72 -19.95 7.47
CA TYR A 167 -2.11 -18.75 6.86
C TYR A 167 -0.92 -19.04 5.94
N ARG A 168 -0.84 -20.24 5.37
CA ARG A 168 0.25 -20.66 4.47
C ARG A 168 -0.31 -21.22 3.18
N TYR A 169 -0.02 -20.53 2.07
CA TYR A 169 -0.45 -20.93 0.74
C TYR A 169 0.75 -21.28 -0.12
N GLY A 170 0.69 -22.41 -0.83
CA GLY A 170 1.79 -22.89 -1.66
C GLY A 170 1.31 -23.21 -3.07
N VAL A 171 2.12 -22.87 -4.06
CA VAL A 171 1.92 -23.26 -5.46
C VAL A 171 3.14 -24.03 -5.93
N ALA A 172 2.92 -25.16 -6.59
CA ALA A 172 3.99 -26.00 -7.12
C ALA A 172 4.12 -25.83 -8.64
N PHE A 173 5.34 -25.92 -9.14
CA PHE A 173 5.67 -25.83 -10.55
C PHE A 173 6.30 -27.16 -10.98
N ARG A 174 5.82 -27.70 -12.09
CA ARG A 174 6.38 -28.91 -12.71
C ARG A 174 6.41 -28.70 -14.23
N PRO A 175 7.58 -28.73 -14.88
CA PRO A 175 8.93 -28.90 -14.29
C PRO A 175 9.39 -27.70 -13.43
N PRO A 176 10.52 -27.82 -12.69
CA PRO A 176 11.15 -26.69 -12.03
C PRO A 176 11.53 -25.58 -13.01
N LEU A 177 11.50 -24.33 -12.55
CA LEU A 177 11.71 -23.12 -13.35
C LEU A 177 13.03 -22.43 -12.95
N ASP A 178 13.85 -22.05 -13.93
CA ASP A 178 15.11 -21.33 -13.70
C ASP A 178 14.91 -19.85 -13.42
N SER A 179 13.86 -19.25 -14.00
CA SER A 179 13.43 -17.89 -13.67
C SER A 179 11.94 -17.72 -13.92
N TYR A 180 11.29 -16.86 -13.15
CA TYR A 180 9.88 -16.54 -13.34
C TYR A 180 9.49 -15.23 -12.67
N GLU A 181 8.49 -14.55 -13.22
CA GLU A 181 7.76 -13.49 -12.53
C GLU A 181 6.51 -14.09 -11.87
N ILE A 182 6.25 -13.72 -10.63
CA ILE A 182 5.10 -14.21 -9.88
C ILE A 182 4.28 -13.04 -9.35
N ARG A 183 2.96 -13.19 -9.39
CA ARG A 183 2.01 -12.25 -8.82
C ARG A 183 0.91 -13.01 -8.08
N LEU A 184 0.60 -12.55 -6.87
CA LEU A 184 -0.52 -13.00 -6.05
C LEU A 184 -1.53 -11.86 -5.94
N THR A 185 -2.80 -12.14 -6.21
CA THR A 185 -3.90 -11.23 -5.92
C THR A 185 -4.92 -11.85 -4.98
N LEU A 186 -5.46 -11.03 -4.07
CA LEU A 186 -6.68 -11.32 -3.31
C LEU A 186 -7.75 -10.33 -3.77
N ASP A 187 -8.91 -10.82 -4.20
CA ASP A 187 -10.03 -10.01 -4.71
C ASP A 187 -9.61 -8.98 -5.78
N ARG A 188 -8.74 -9.42 -6.70
CA ARG A 188 -8.14 -8.61 -7.78
C ARG A 188 -7.15 -7.53 -7.32
N GLN A 189 -6.84 -7.45 -6.01
CA GLN A 189 -5.82 -6.54 -5.48
C GLN A 189 -4.47 -7.25 -5.38
N ILE A 190 -3.40 -6.62 -5.87
CA ILE A 190 -2.04 -7.16 -5.78
C ILE A 190 -1.65 -7.22 -4.30
N THR A 191 -1.32 -8.41 -3.83
CA THR A 191 -0.81 -8.62 -2.46
C THR A 191 0.67 -8.99 -2.46
N TYR A 192 1.17 -9.55 -3.57
CA TYR A 192 2.60 -9.74 -3.79
C TYR A 192 2.94 -9.76 -5.29
N ALA A 193 4.09 -9.21 -5.67
CA ALA A 193 4.67 -9.40 -6.99
C ALA A 193 6.20 -9.35 -6.92
N ASN A 194 6.89 -10.30 -7.55
CA ASN A 194 8.35 -10.30 -7.61
C ASN A 194 8.86 -11.18 -8.76
N ARG A 195 10.17 -11.19 -8.99
CA ARG A 195 10.86 -12.08 -9.91
C ARG A 195 11.81 -13.01 -9.15
N TYR A 196 11.80 -14.28 -9.55
CA TYR A 196 12.81 -15.26 -9.15
C TYR A 196 13.80 -15.45 -10.30
N GLU A 197 15.08 -15.54 -9.95
CA GLU A 197 16.16 -15.95 -10.84
C GLU A 197 17.05 -16.94 -10.06
N ASN A 198 17.26 -18.13 -10.61
CA ASN A 198 18.16 -19.11 -10.04
C ASN A 198 19.60 -18.64 -10.27
N VAL A 199 20.21 -18.02 -9.26
CA VAL A 199 21.62 -17.61 -9.32
C VAL A 199 22.47 -18.82 -8.94
N THR A 200 22.78 -19.66 -9.93
CA THR A 200 23.63 -20.85 -9.76
C THR A 200 25.13 -20.55 -9.67
N ASP A 201 25.58 -19.33 -10.00
CA ASP A 201 26.99 -18.94 -9.94
C ASP A 201 27.21 -17.77 -8.98
N ILE A 202 27.52 -18.09 -7.73
CA ILE A 202 28.35 -17.22 -6.89
C ILE A 202 29.75 -17.84 -6.88
N PRO A 203 30.70 -17.37 -7.71
CA PRO A 203 32.09 -17.72 -7.50
C PRO A 203 32.50 -17.22 -6.11
N PHE A 204 33.00 -18.14 -5.28
CA PHE A 204 33.59 -17.85 -3.97
C PHE A 204 34.80 -16.91 -4.09
#